data_AF-A0A2E0RSD1-F1
#
_entry.id   AF-A0A2E0RSD1-F1
#
_cell.length_a   1.000
_cell.length_b   1.000
_cell.length_c   1.000
_cell.angle_alpha   90.00
_cell.angle_beta   90.00
_cell.angle_gamma   90.00
#
_symmetry.space_group_name_H-M   'P 1'
#
loop_
_entity.id
_entity.type
_entity.pdbx_description
1 polymer ?
#
loop_
_entity_poly.entity_id
_entity_poly.type
_entity_poly.pdbx_seq_one_letter_code
_entity_poly.pdbx_strand_id
1 'polypeptide(L)'
;MDFTGPGWDLFATETARYAVDVLKQMLRNGTFTTELARKGIPFRPSVDEAQRLATDRGYRDSIIDWAVGEALEKFRDKGRAGTGWNPQGGALIRTWFTTGSMYEVINFLKEERKDAIKYHRAVEVCGQQTRETVRNHMSCSSDLAQQVVDQDVLREHLGSLSQRDRDIVWGRANKKTYKEIAAELGGETGRAIDRRWQWLKANHDWINRLDKLDEKAR
;
A
#
# COMPACT_ATOMS: atom_id res chain seq x y z
N MET A 1 -42.38 -2.79 -21.76
CA MET A 1 -41.45 -2.34 -22.81
C MET A 1 -40.41 -3.43 -22.90
N ASP A 2 -40.23 -4.05 -24.06
CA ASP A 2 -39.18 -5.06 -24.20
C ASP A 2 -37.84 -4.34 -24.33
N PHE A 3 -36.92 -4.63 -23.41
CA PHE A 3 -35.60 -3.99 -23.34
C PHE A 3 -34.56 -4.72 -24.19
N THR A 4 -34.99 -5.18 -25.36
CA THR A 4 -34.21 -6.00 -26.29
C THR A 4 -34.73 -5.79 -27.71
N GLY A 5 -33.86 -5.96 -28.69
CA GLY A 5 -34.21 -5.92 -30.11
C GLY A 5 -34.19 -4.51 -30.71
N PRO A 6 -34.52 -4.39 -32.02
CA PRO A 6 -34.22 -3.19 -32.79
C PRO A 6 -34.86 -1.89 -32.28
N GLY A 7 -36.07 -1.98 -31.72
CA GLY A 7 -36.74 -0.82 -31.13
C GLY A 7 -36.05 -0.30 -29.88
N TRP A 8 -35.53 -1.21 -29.04
CA TRP A 8 -34.73 -0.86 -27.87
C TRP A 8 -33.38 -0.26 -28.30
N ASP A 9 -32.71 -0.86 -29.28
CA ASP A 9 -31.40 -0.41 -29.74
C ASP A 9 -31.45 1.00 -30.32
N LEU A 10 -32.49 1.32 -31.10
CA LEU A 10 -32.73 2.66 -31.62
C LEU A 10 -32.99 3.66 -30.48
N PHE A 11 -33.88 3.30 -29.54
CA PHE A 11 -34.18 4.14 -28.38
C PHE A 11 -32.93 4.42 -27.55
N ALA A 12 -32.16 3.38 -27.22
CA ALA A 12 -30.94 3.48 -26.43
C ALA A 12 -29.91 4.35 -27.14
N THR A 13 -29.71 4.15 -28.45
CA THR A 13 -28.77 4.93 -29.27
C THR A 13 -29.13 6.42 -29.28
N GLU A 14 -30.38 6.77 -29.57
CA GLU A 14 -30.81 8.17 -29.65
C GLU A 14 -30.77 8.86 -28.28
N THR A 15 -31.14 8.14 -27.23
CA THR A 15 -31.13 8.66 -25.85
C THR A 15 -29.71 8.84 -25.34
N ALA A 16 -28.82 7.89 -25.62
CA ALA A 16 -27.40 7.97 -25.28
C ALA A 16 -26.72 9.11 -26.03
N ARG A 17 -26.93 9.23 -27.36
CA ARG A 17 -26.35 10.31 -28.17
C ARG A 17 -26.72 11.68 -27.60
N TYR A 18 -28.00 11.88 -27.31
CA TYR A 18 -28.48 13.12 -26.69
C TYR A 18 -27.78 13.40 -25.35
N ALA A 19 -27.69 12.40 -24.46
CA ALA A 19 -27.05 12.57 -23.17
C ALA A 19 -25.55 12.89 -23.30
N VAL A 20 -24.85 12.21 -24.20
CA VAL A 20 -23.43 12.46 -24.51
C VAL A 20 -23.23 13.92 -24.94
N ASP A 21 -24.03 14.42 -25.89
CA ASP A 21 -23.89 15.79 -26.39
C ASP A 21 -24.13 16.83 -25.29
N VAL A 22 -25.16 16.62 -24.46
CA VAL A 22 -25.49 17.50 -23.33
C VAL A 22 -24.36 17.49 -22.29
N LEU A 23 -23.88 16.31 -21.89
CA LEU A 23 -22.82 16.18 -20.89
C LEU A 23 -21.50 16.77 -21.41
N LYS A 24 -21.16 16.56 -22.68
CA LYS A 24 -19.96 17.14 -23.31
C LYS A 24 -20.00 18.65 -23.23
N GLN A 25 -21.13 19.25 -23.60
CA GLN A 25 -21.30 20.70 -23.53
C GLN A 25 -21.18 21.21 -22.10
N MET A 26 -21.88 20.58 -21.14
CA MET A 26 -21.93 20.98 -19.73
C MET A 26 -20.59 20.86 -19.00
N LEU A 27 -19.83 19.79 -19.28
CA LEU A 27 -18.52 19.58 -18.68
C LEU A 27 -17.47 20.51 -19.29
N ARG A 28 -17.56 20.78 -20.60
CA ARG A 28 -16.65 21.71 -21.28
C ARG A 28 -16.81 23.16 -20.83
N ASN A 29 -18.04 23.64 -20.68
CA ASN A 29 -18.32 25.04 -20.32
C ASN A 29 -18.48 25.26 -18.80
N GLY A 30 -18.35 24.20 -17.99
CA GLY A 30 -18.48 24.26 -16.53
C GLY A 30 -19.91 24.39 -16.01
N THR A 31 -20.96 24.35 -16.84
CA THR A 31 -22.34 24.48 -16.37
C THR A 31 -22.88 23.23 -15.68
N PHE A 32 -22.12 22.13 -15.69
CA PHE A 32 -22.49 20.87 -15.04
C PHE A 32 -22.84 21.05 -13.55
N THR A 33 -22.03 21.79 -12.79
CA THR A 33 -22.26 22.02 -11.35
C THR A 33 -23.47 22.92 -11.09
N THR A 34 -23.68 23.93 -11.93
CA THR A 34 -24.87 24.79 -11.90
C THR A 34 -26.14 23.98 -12.14
N GLU A 35 -26.12 23.08 -13.12
CA GLU A 35 -27.27 22.23 -13.44
C GLU A 35 -27.57 21.23 -12.31
N LEU A 36 -26.53 20.66 -11.68
CA LEU A 36 -26.70 19.82 -10.49
C LEU A 36 -27.34 20.60 -9.33
N ALA A 37 -26.84 21.82 -9.05
CA ALA A 37 -27.41 22.67 -8.02
C ALA A 37 -28.88 23.03 -8.30
N ARG A 38 -29.23 23.32 -9.56
CA ARG A 38 -30.61 23.58 -9.99
C ARG A 38 -31.54 22.39 -9.75
N LYS A 39 -31.01 21.17 -9.84
CA LYS A 39 -31.72 19.91 -9.56
C LYS A 39 -31.69 19.52 -8.07
N GLY A 40 -31.08 20.32 -7.21
CA GLY A 40 -30.93 20.01 -5.78
C GLY A 40 -29.96 18.87 -5.49
N ILE A 41 -29.04 18.57 -6.42
CA ILE A 41 -28.07 17.47 -6.29
C ILE A 41 -26.78 18.04 -5.68
N PRO A 42 -26.44 17.68 -4.42
CA PRO A 42 -25.25 18.21 -3.78
C PRO A 42 -24.00 17.52 -4.33
N PHE A 43 -23.23 18.24 -5.13
CA PHE A 43 -21.92 17.80 -5.58
C PHE A 43 -21.04 19.00 -5.90
N ARG A 44 -19.78 18.94 -5.45
CA ARG A 44 -18.76 19.94 -5.74
C ARG A 44 -17.48 19.22 -6.19
N PRO A 45 -17.06 19.38 -7.46
CA PRO A 45 -15.76 18.90 -7.90
C PRO A 45 -14.65 19.67 -7.19
N SER A 46 -13.47 19.06 -7.03
CA SER A 46 -12.27 19.78 -6.63
C SER A 46 -11.85 20.76 -7.74
N VAL A 47 -10.94 21.68 -7.43
CA VAL A 47 -10.41 22.63 -8.43
C VAL A 47 -9.72 21.86 -9.57
N ASP A 48 -8.94 20.84 -9.23
CA ASP A 48 -8.20 20.02 -10.21
C ASP A 48 -9.15 19.19 -11.09
N GLU A 49 -10.20 18.60 -10.51
CA GLU A 49 -11.22 17.87 -11.26
C GLU A 49 -11.97 18.80 -12.22
N ALA A 50 -12.40 19.98 -11.74
CA ALA A 50 -13.10 20.95 -12.57
C ALA A 50 -12.22 21.43 -13.73
N GLN A 51 -10.95 21.70 -13.47
CA GLN A 51 -9.98 22.09 -14.49
C GLN A 51 -9.77 20.97 -15.51
N ARG A 52 -9.54 19.73 -15.05
CA ARG A 52 -9.32 18.57 -15.92
C ARG A 52 -10.53 18.28 -16.80
N LEU A 53 -11.74 18.34 -16.25
CA LEU A 53 -12.99 18.16 -17.01
C LEU A 53 -13.17 19.24 -18.10
N ALA A 54 -12.69 20.46 -17.86
CA ALA A 54 -12.76 21.55 -18.83
C ALA A 54 -11.70 21.39 -19.95
N THR A 55 -10.44 21.09 -19.60
CA THR A 55 -9.32 21.15 -20.55
C THR A 55 -8.98 19.82 -21.21
N ASP A 56 -9.13 18.69 -20.51
CA ASP A 56 -8.78 17.37 -21.03
C ASP A 56 -9.98 16.75 -21.75
N ARG A 57 -9.95 16.82 -23.08
CA ARG A 57 -10.99 16.22 -23.92
C ARG A 57 -11.03 14.70 -23.79
N GLY A 58 -9.89 14.03 -23.74
CA GLY A 58 -9.84 12.56 -23.72
C GLY A 58 -10.46 12.03 -22.44
N TYR A 59 -10.05 12.59 -21.30
CA TYR A 59 -10.62 12.27 -20.00
C TYR A 59 -12.12 12.54 -19.94
N ARG A 60 -12.57 13.70 -20.44
CA ARG A 60 -14.01 14.03 -20.49
C ARG A 60 -14.80 13.04 -21.34
N ASP A 61 -14.33 12.72 -22.55
CA ASP A 61 -15.02 11.80 -23.44
C ASP A 61 -15.12 10.40 -22.79
N SER A 62 -14.04 9.90 -22.18
CA SER A 62 -14.05 8.61 -21.48
C SER A 62 -15.03 8.55 -20.29
N ILE A 63 -15.09 9.60 -19.46
CA ILE A 63 -16.04 9.64 -18.34
C ILE A 63 -17.49 9.63 -18.83
N ILE A 64 -17.77 10.40 -19.88
CA ILE A 64 -19.12 10.50 -20.43
C ILE A 64 -19.56 9.15 -21.01
N ASP A 65 -18.69 8.50 -21.79
CA ASP A 65 -19.00 7.19 -22.38
C ASP A 65 -19.27 6.16 -21.29
N TRP A 66 -18.43 6.12 -20.24
CA TRP A 66 -18.64 5.25 -19.09
C TRP A 66 -19.97 5.56 -18.37
N ALA A 67 -20.22 6.83 -18.05
CA ALA A 67 -21.40 7.25 -17.29
C ALA A 67 -22.72 7.00 -18.04
N VAL A 68 -22.72 7.19 -19.36
CA VAL A 68 -23.88 6.92 -20.20
C VAL A 68 -24.13 5.42 -20.33
N GLY A 69 -23.08 4.61 -20.45
CA GLY A 69 -23.19 3.15 -20.43
C GLY A 69 -23.82 2.62 -19.14
N GLU A 70 -23.28 3.02 -17.99
CA GLU A 70 -23.81 2.67 -16.67
C GLU A 70 -25.26 3.12 -16.47
N ALA A 71 -25.59 4.34 -16.93
CA ALA A 71 -26.95 4.85 -16.85
C ALA A 71 -27.93 4.07 -17.74
N LEU A 72 -27.51 3.59 -18.92
CA LEU A 72 -28.31 2.73 -19.79
C LEU A 72 -28.60 1.38 -19.15
N GLU A 73 -27.60 0.75 -18.54
CA GLU A 73 -27.79 -0.51 -17.82
C GLU A 73 -28.77 -0.34 -16.66
N LYS A 74 -28.59 0.70 -15.84
CA LYS A 74 -29.52 1.01 -14.73
C LYS A 74 -30.92 1.38 -15.21
N PHE A 75 -31.04 2.08 -16.33
CA PHE A 75 -32.33 2.36 -16.95
C PHE A 75 -33.03 1.06 -17.32
N ARG A 76 -32.31 0.14 -17.98
CA ARG A 76 -32.82 -1.16 -18.39
C ARG A 76 -33.29 -1.97 -17.19
N ASP A 77 -32.48 -2.07 -16.17
CA ASP A 77 -32.76 -2.91 -15.00
C ASP A 77 -33.94 -2.37 -14.19
N LYS A 78 -33.98 -1.04 -13.94
CA LYS A 78 -35.13 -0.40 -13.29
C LYS A 78 -36.40 -0.51 -14.12
N GLY A 79 -36.28 -0.41 -15.43
CA GLY A 79 -37.38 -0.59 -16.36
C GLY A 79 -37.96 -2.01 -16.32
N ARG A 80 -37.12 -3.03 -16.27
CA ARG A 80 -37.53 -4.44 -16.07
C ARG A 80 -38.17 -4.68 -14.71
N ALA A 81 -37.67 -4.00 -13.67
CA ALA A 81 -38.22 -4.07 -12.32
C ALA A 81 -39.50 -3.24 -12.11
N GLY A 82 -39.94 -2.46 -13.11
CA GLY A 82 -41.10 -1.57 -12.99
C GLY A 82 -40.88 -0.35 -12.08
N THR A 83 -39.64 -0.08 -11.66
CA THR A 83 -39.26 1.04 -10.77
C THR A 83 -38.53 2.17 -11.50
N GLY A 84 -38.46 2.09 -12.83
CA GLY A 84 -37.77 3.04 -13.70
C GLY A 84 -38.56 4.32 -13.97
N TRP A 85 -38.28 4.92 -15.12
CA TRP A 85 -38.94 6.14 -15.57
C TRP A 85 -40.47 5.96 -15.66
N ASN A 86 -41.19 6.92 -15.10
CA ASN A 86 -42.65 6.95 -15.09
C ASN A 86 -43.17 8.13 -15.96
N PRO A 87 -43.95 7.89 -17.02
CA PRO A 87 -44.52 8.94 -17.87
C PRO A 87 -45.38 9.95 -17.11
N GLN A 88 -46.09 9.51 -16.07
CA GLN A 88 -46.94 10.36 -15.23
C GLN A 88 -46.13 11.17 -14.20
N GLY A 89 -44.84 10.87 -14.03
CA GLY A 89 -43.93 11.54 -13.10
C GLY A 89 -43.43 12.92 -13.55
N GLY A 90 -43.95 13.46 -14.66
CA GLY A 90 -43.70 14.84 -15.10
C GLY A 90 -42.35 15.12 -15.78
N ALA A 91 -41.39 14.21 -15.72
CA ALA A 91 -40.11 14.34 -16.42
C ALA A 91 -40.14 13.66 -17.78
N LEU A 92 -39.67 14.34 -18.84
CA LEU A 92 -39.41 13.69 -20.13
C LEU A 92 -38.34 12.62 -19.97
N ILE A 93 -38.50 11.48 -20.66
CA ILE A 93 -37.58 10.33 -20.58
C ILE A 93 -36.11 10.72 -20.80
N ARG A 94 -35.84 11.62 -21.76
CA ARG A 94 -34.51 12.16 -22.04
C ARG A 94 -33.95 12.96 -20.87
N THR A 95 -34.79 13.74 -20.20
CA THR A 95 -34.39 14.54 -19.03
C THR A 95 -34.10 13.65 -17.83
N TRP A 96 -34.94 12.63 -17.61
CA TRP A 96 -34.72 11.63 -16.57
C TRP A 96 -33.41 10.88 -16.80
N PHE A 97 -33.20 10.39 -18.03
CA PHE A 97 -32.01 9.65 -18.40
C PHE A 97 -30.75 10.50 -18.27
N THR A 98 -30.75 11.72 -18.80
CA THR A 98 -29.62 12.65 -18.69
C THR A 98 -29.28 12.90 -17.21
N THR A 99 -30.29 13.09 -16.35
CA THR A 99 -30.07 13.25 -14.90
C THR A 99 -29.45 11.99 -14.30
N GLY A 100 -29.88 10.79 -14.73
CA GLY A 100 -29.23 9.53 -14.38
C GLY A 100 -27.76 9.48 -14.77
N SER A 101 -27.42 9.86 -16.01
CA SER A 101 -26.02 9.93 -16.46
C SER A 101 -25.19 10.94 -15.67
N MET A 102 -25.77 12.07 -15.25
CA MET A 102 -25.08 13.02 -14.36
C MET A 102 -24.73 12.39 -13.00
N TYR A 103 -25.61 11.55 -12.44
CA TYR A 103 -25.29 10.81 -11.21
C TYR A 103 -24.13 9.84 -11.41
N GLU A 104 -24.04 9.20 -12.57
CA GLU A 104 -22.92 8.31 -12.85
C GLU A 104 -21.60 9.07 -13.00
N VAL A 105 -21.58 10.24 -13.63
CA VAL A 105 -20.40 11.13 -13.62
C VAL A 105 -19.97 11.44 -12.18
N ILE A 106 -20.91 11.74 -11.28
CA ILE A 106 -20.59 11.98 -9.86
C ILE A 106 -20.02 10.73 -9.19
N ASN A 107 -20.59 9.56 -9.46
CA ASN A 107 -20.13 8.29 -8.89
C ASN A 107 -18.71 7.97 -9.35
N PHE A 108 -18.42 8.17 -10.64
CA PHE A 108 -17.08 8.01 -11.20
C PHE A 108 -16.06 8.88 -10.46
N LEU A 109 -16.33 10.19 -10.34
CA LEU A 109 -15.42 11.11 -9.66
C LEU A 109 -15.24 10.76 -8.17
N LYS A 110 -16.31 10.31 -7.51
CA LYS A 110 -16.22 9.84 -6.12
C LYS A 110 -15.36 8.59 -6.00
N GLU A 111 -15.44 7.66 -6.94
CA GLU A 111 -14.63 6.44 -6.91
C GLU A 111 -13.17 6.75 -7.22
N GLU A 112 -12.89 7.61 -8.22
CA GLU A 112 -11.53 8.07 -8.52
C GLU A 112 -10.88 8.74 -7.31
N ARG A 113 -11.63 9.56 -6.55
CA ARG A 113 -11.14 10.13 -5.27
C ARG A 113 -10.77 9.06 -4.26
N LYS A 114 -11.61 8.04 -4.09
CA LYS A 114 -11.34 6.94 -3.14
C LYS A 114 -10.09 6.19 -3.58
N ASP A 115 -9.96 5.91 -4.87
CA ASP A 115 -8.82 5.19 -5.41
C ASP A 115 -7.54 6.02 -5.29
N ALA A 116 -7.58 7.32 -5.59
CA ALA A 116 -6.44 8.20 -5.35
C ALA A 116 -5.98 8.19 -3.88
N ILE A 117 -6.91 8.17 -2.91
CA ILE A 117 -6.58 8.05 -1.48
C ILE A 117 -5.97 6.67 -1.17
N LYS A 118 -6.54 5.58 -1.72
CA LYS A 118 -6.01 4.22 -1.52
C LYS A 118 -4.60 4.09 -2.10
N TYR A 119 -4.37 4.58 -3.32
CA TYR A 119 -3.07 4.56 -3.98
C TYR A 119 -2.06 5.43 -3.23
N HIS A 120 -2.43 6.63 -2.80
CA HIS A 120 -1.55 7.47 -1.99
C HIS A 120 -1.12 6.75 -0.71
N ARG A 121 -2.07 6.12 0.01
CA ARG A 121 -1.76 5.31 1.19
C ARG A 121 -0.86 4.11 0.86
N ALA A 122 -1.13 3.40 -0.23
CA ALA A 122 -0.30 2.27 -0.65
C ALA A 122 1.12 2.69 -1.03
N VAL A 123 1.28 3.83 -1.71
CA VAL A 123 2.58 4.42 -2.06
C VAL A 123 3.29 4.93 -0.80
N GLU A 124 2.59 5.53 0.15
CA GLU A 124 3.17 5.93 1.44
C GLU A 124 3.65 4.72 2.24
N VAL A 125 2.85 3.65 2.34
CA VAL A 125 3.22 2.41 3.02
C VAL A 125 4.41 1.74 2.32
N CYS A 126 4.38 1.63 0.99
CA CYS A 126 5.49 1.04 0.22
C CYS A 126 6.75 1.93 0.28
N GLY A 127 6.59 3.25 0.28
CA GLY A 127 7.66 4.22 0.47
C GLY A 127 8.26 4.21 1.87
N GLN A 128 7.45 3.98 2.91
CA GLN A 128 7.90 3.74 4.28
C GLN A 128 8.67 2.43 4.38
N GLN A 129 8.16 1.33 3.81
CA GLN A 129 8.86 0.04 3.75
C GLN A 129 10.17 0.13 2.97
N THR A 130 10.20 0.88 1.88
CA THR A 130 11.43 1.13 1.09
C THR A 130 12.42 1.97 1.87
N ARG A 131 11.97 3.03 2.57
CA ARG A 131 12.84 3.84 3.44
C ARG A 131 13.37 3.05 4.63
N GLU A 132 12.57 2.14 5.19
CA GLU A 132 12.96 1.26 6.28
C GLU A 132 13.93 0.18 5.79
N THR A 133 13.72 -0.36 4.59
CA THR A 133 14.66 -1.31 3.95
C THR A 133 15.96 -0.64 3.55
N VAL A 134 15.94 0.58 3.00
CA VAL A 134 17.13 1.36 2.68
C VAL A 134 17.87 1.78 3.96
N ARG A 135 17.15 2.18 5.03
CA ARG A 135 17.75 2.44 6.35
C ARG A 135 18.40 1.18 6.93
N ASN A 136 17.73 0.03 6.83
CA ASN A 136 18.27 -1.25 7.28
C ASN A 136 19.44 -1.73 6.42
N HIS A 137 19.42 -1.49 5.11
CA HIS A 137 20.54 -1.78 4.20
C HIS A 137 21.72 -0.84 4.39
N MET A 138 21.50 0.44 4.69
CA MET A 138 22.58 1.37 5.05
C MET A 138 23.21 1.01 6.40
N SER A 139 22.42 0.54 7.37
CA SER A 139 22.94 -0.01 8.63
C SER A 139 23.69 -1.34 8.43
N CYS A 140 23.21 -2.23 7.55
CA CYS A 140 23.81 -3.54 7.27
C CYS A 140 25.05 -3.46 6.36
N SER A 141 25.13 -2.48 5.45
CA SER A 141 26.28 -2.30 4.54
C SER A 141 27.55 -1.86 5.27
N SER A 142 27.45 -1.16 6.41
CA SER A 142 28.62 -0.88 7.25
C SER A 142 29.08 -2.11 8.04
N ASP A 143 28.20 -3.10 8.19
CA ASP A 143 28.39 -4.23 9.11
C ASP A 143 28.93 -5.48 8.41
N LEU A 144 28.70 -5.69 7.10
CA LEU A 144 29.23 -6.89 6.42
C LEU A 144 30.75 -6.87 6.21
N ALA A 145 31.33 -5.71 5.84
CA ALA A 145 32.78 -5.59 5.72
C ALA A 145 33.46 -5.67 7.10
N GLN A 146 32.81 -5.12 8.13
CA GLN A 146 33.28 -5.21 9.51
C GLN A 146 33.13 -6.63 10.07
N GLN A 147 32.01 -7.32 9.81
CA GLN A 147 31.79 -8.71 10.21
C GLN A 147 32.76 -9.67 9.55
N VAL A 148 33.09 -9.52 8.26
CA VAL A 148 34.04 -10.42 7.58
C VAL A 148 35.46 -10.23 8.10
N VAL A 149 35.88 -8.98 8.35
CA VAL A 149 37.17 -8.68 9.00
C VAL A 149 37.18 -9.21 10.44
N ASP A 150 36.09 -9.02 11.18
CA ASP A 150 35.97 -9.52 12.55
C ASP A 150 35.95 -11.05 12.60
N GLN A 151 35.36 -11.74 11.61
CA GLN A 151 35.30 -13.21 11.58
C GLN A 151 36.66 -13.85 11.29
N ASP A 152 37.49 -13.25 10.42
CA ASP A 152 38.84 -13.72 10.15
C ASP A 152 39.80 -13.41 11.30
N VAL A 153 39.69 -12.22 11.91
CA VAL A 153 40.46 -11.85 13.12
C VAL A 153 40.08 -12.73 14.32
N LEU A 154 38.80 -13.03 14.50
CA LEU A 154 38.33 -13.95 15.55
C LEU A 154 38.84 -15.38 15.31
N ARG A 155 38.87 -15.83 14.05
CA ARG A 155 39.37 -17.17 13.67
C ARG A 155 40.89 -17.28 13.92
N GLU A 156 41.67 -16.25 13.61
CA GLU A 156 43.11 -16.18 13.90
C GLU A 156 43.38 -16.21 15.41
N HIS A 157 42.65 -15.41 16.19
CA HIS A 157 42.80 -15.38 17.64
C HIS A 157 42.35 -16.67 18.34
N LEU A 158 41.26 -17.30 17.89
CA LEU A 158 40.82 -18.60 18.40
C LEU A 158 41.84 -19.71 18.08
N GLY A 159 42.51 -19.65 16.93
CA GLY A 159 43.55 -20.62 16.54
C GLY A 159 44.77 -20.64 17.47
N SER A 160 45.08 -19.53 18.13
CA SER A 160 46.18 -19.42 19.09
C SER A 160 45.88 -20.06 20.46
N LEU A 161 44.60 -20.36 20.73
CA LEU A 161 44.16 -20.95 22.00
C LEU A 161 44.13 -22.48 21.92
N SER A 162 44.42 -23.11 23.07
CA SER A 162 44.21 -24.54 23.22
C SER A 162 42.75 -24.90 22.93
N GLN A 163 42.48 -26.11 22.42
CA GLN A 163 41.12 -26.54 22.10
C GLN A 163 40.19 -26.39 23.32
N ARG A 164 40.71 -26.70 24.52
CA ARG A 164 40.02 -26.51 25.79
C ARG A 164 39.63 -25.05 26.07
N ASP A 165 40.53 -24.10 25.81
CA ASP A 165 40.24 -22.68 26.05
C ASP A 165 39.25 -22.12 25.00
N ARG A 166 39.31 -22.63 23.77
CA ARG A 166 38.32 -22.30 22.72
C ARG A 166 36.92 -22.75 23.11
N ASP A 167 36.78 -23.96 23.62
CA ASP A 167 35.49 -24.52 24.01
C ASP A 167 34.88 -23.74 25.20
N ILE A 168 35.71 -23.27 26.14
CA ILE A 168 35.28 -22.37 27.23
C ILE A 168 34.80 -21.02 26.68
N VAL A 169 35.57 -20.40 25.75
CA VAL A 169 35.19 -19.13 25.12
C VAL A 169 33.90 -19.27 24.32
N TRP A 170 33.76 -20.35 23.56
CA TRP A 170 32.57 -20.64 22.76
C TRP A 170 31.35 -20.89 23.64
N GLY A 171 31.49 -21.62 24.74
CA GLY A 171 30.43 -21.84 25.71
C GLY A 171 29.93 -20.52 26.33
N ARG A 172 30.83 -19.58 26.62
CA ARG A 172 30.48 -18.25 27.13
C ARG A 172 29.83 -17.36 26.08
N ALA A 173 30.31 -17.37 24.84
CA ALA A 173 29.68 -16.67 23.72
C ALA A 173 28.25 -17.17 23.46
N ASN A 174 27.98 -18.47 23.71
CA ASN A 174 26.65 -19.08 23.63
C ASN A 174 25.85 -19.00 24.94
N LYS A 175 26.25 -18.14 25.88
CA LYS A 175 25.54 -17.85 27.15
C LYS A 175 25.36 -19.05 28.09
N LYS A 176 26.15 -20.11 27.93
CA LYS A 176 26.15 -21.23 28.88
C LYS A 176 26.75 -20.80 30.22
N THR A 177 26.25 -21.40 31.30
CA THR A 177 26.77 -21.20 32.65
C THR A 177 28.05 -22.00 32.86
N TYR A 178 28.90 -21.60 33.82
CA TYR A 178 30.13 -22.32 34.12
C TYR A 178 29.91 -23.77 34.54
N LYS A 179 28.73 -24.10 35.10
CA LYS A 179 28.36 -25.48 35.46
C LYS A 179 28.02 -26.33 34.24
N GLU A 180 27.35 -25.75 33.25
CA GLU A 180 27.02 -26.44 31.99
C GLU A 180 28.26 -26.64 31.13
N ILE A 181 29.13 -25.63 31.04
CA ILE A 181 30.41 -25.75 30.34
C ILE A 181 31.29 -26.83 30.99
N ALA A 182 31.33 -26.89 32.32
CA ALA A 182 32.06 -27.92 33.05
C ALA A 182 31.49 -29.34 32.85
N ALA A 183 30.16 -29.46 32.73
CA ALA A 183 29.49 -30.74 32.44
C ALA A 183 29.80 -31.24 31.02
N GLU A 184 29.89 -30.33 30.04
CA GLU A 184 30.22 -30.66 28.64
C GLU A 184 31.69 -31.02 28.44
N LEU A 185 32.60 -30.39 29.19
CA LEU A 185 34.05 -30.65 29.08
C LEU A 185 34.51 -31.89 29.85
N GLY A 186 33.72 -32.39 30.79
CA GLY A 186 33.96 -33.64 31.53
C GLY A 186 35.16 -33.57 32.49
N GLY A 187 34.90 -33.69 33.80
CA GLY A 187 35.95 -33.86 34.82
C GLY A 187 36.39 -32.59 35.56
N GLU A 188 35.67 -31.47 35.40
CA GLU A 188 36.00 -30.23 36.10
C GLU A 188 34.81 -29.66 36.89
N THR A 189 35.13 -28.88 37.93
CA THR A 189 34.12 -28.14 38.68
C THR A 189 33.90 -26.77 38.04
N GLY A 190 32.69 -26.23 38.09
CA GLY A 190 32.39 -24.89 37.52
C GLY A 190 33.30 -23.77 38.06
N ARG A 191 33.91 -23.96 39.24
CA ARG A 191 34.89 -23.03 39.82
C ARG A 191 36.26 -23.05 39.12
N ALA A 192 36.66 -24.20 38.56
CA ALA A 192 37.86 -24.32 37.75
C ALA A 192 37.71 -23.58 36.42
N ILE A 193 36.55 -23.72 35.78
CA ILE A 193 36.19 -23.00 34.55
C ILE A 193 36.13 -21.48 34.78
N ASP A 194 35.54 -21.02 35.89
CA ASP A 194 35.51 -19.60 36.25
C ASP A 194 36.92 -19.02 36.44
N ARG A 195 37.79 -19.71 37.19
CA ARG A 195 39.20 -19.28 37.33
C ARG A 195 39.94 -19.24 35.99
N ARG A 196 39.70 -20.24 35.13
CA ARG A 196 40.31 -20.30 33.80
C ARG A 196 39.79 -19.17 32.90
N TRP A 197 38.51 -18.84 32.98
CA TRP A 197 37.89 -17.71 32.29
C TRP A 197 38.46 -16.36 32.73
N GLN A 198 38.66 -16.15 34.04
CA GLN A 198 39.31 -14.94 34.55
C GLN A 198 40.75 -14.80 34.04
N TRP A 199 41.50 -15.91 33.99
CA TRP A 199 42.85 -15.91 33.41
C TRP A 199 42.84 -15.61 31.91
N LEU A 200 41.88 -16.15 31.15
CA LEU A 200 41.73 -15.86 29.72
C LEU A 200 41.38 -14.38 29.47
N LYS A 201 40.51 -13.78 30.29
CA LYS A 201 40.21 -12.34 30.22
C LYS A 201 41.43 -11.46 30.54
N ALA A 202 42.31 -11.91 31.44
CA ALA A 202 43.50 -11.16 31.83
C ALA A 202 44.63 -11.24 30.79
N ASN A 203 44.74 -12.35 30.06
CA ASN A 203 45.81 -12.54 29.06
C ASN A 203 45.37 -12.21 27.63
N HIS A 204 44.06 -12.11 27.36
CA HIS A 204 43.53 -11.82 26.03
C HIS A 204 42.49 -10.70 26.08
N ASP A 205 42.94 -9.48 25.76
CA ASP A 205 42.11 -8.28 25.79
C ASP A 205 40.84 -8.36 24.93
N TRP A 206 40.88 -9.11 23.83
CA TRP A 206 39.72 -9.28 22.95
C TRP A 206 38.60 -10.10 23.61
N ILE A 207 38.93 -11.03 24.51
CA ILE A 207 37.95 -11.81 25.30
C ILE A 207 37.24 -10.90 26.31
N ASN A 208 37.97 -9.93 26.89
CA ASN A 208 37.40 -8.93 27.78
C ASN A 208 36.44 -7.98 27.04
N ARG A 209 36.70 -7.69 25.76
CA ARG A 209 35.81 -6.87 24.92
C ARG A 209 34.53 -7.60 24.53
N LEU A 210 34.58 -8.92 24.30
CA LEU A 210 33.40 -9.74 24.02
C LEU A 210 32.36 -9.67 25.17
N ASP A 211 32.81 -9.74 26.41
CA ASP A 211 31.93 -9.69 27.60
C ASP A 211 31.27 -8.31 27.78
N LYS A 212 31.97 -7.22 27.40
CA LYS A 212 31.48 -5.83 27.50
C LYS A 212 30.48 -5.45 26.41
N LEU A 213 30.52 -6.11 25.26
CA LEU A 213 29.55 -5.91 24.18
C LEU A 213 28.17 -6.46 24.58
N ASP A 214 28.14 -7.56 25.34
CA ASP A 214 26.90 -8.18 25.83
C ASP A 214 26.19 -7.36 26.93
N GLU A 215 26.94 -6.60 27.76
CA GLU A 215 26.34 -5.73 28.79
C GLU A 215 25.61 -4.50 28.21
N LYS A 216 26.02 -4.02 27.03
CA LYS A 216 25.38 -2.87 26.34
C LYS A 216 24.12 -3.23 25.56
N ALA A 217 23.80 -4.52 25.41
CA ALA A 217 22.62 -5.01 24.70
C ALA A 217 21.40 -5.26 25.63
N ARG A 218 21.45 -4.78 26.87
CA ARG A 218 20.33 -4.72 27.83
C ARG A 218 19.90 -3.28 28.07
#